data_AF-A0A0Q4RT15-F1
#
_entry.id   AF-A0A0Q4RT15-F1
#
_cell.length_a   1.000
_cell.length_b   1.000
_cell.length_c   1.000
_cell.angle_alpha   90.00
_cell.angle_beta   90.00
_cell.angle_gamma   90.00
#
_symmetry.space_group_name_H-M   'P 1'
#
loop_
_entity.id
_entity.type
_entity.pdbx_description
1 polymer ?
#
loop_
_entity_poly.entity_id
_entity_poly.type
_entity_poly.pdbx_seq_one_letter_code
_entity_poly.pdbx_strand_id
1 'polypeptide(L)'
;MFIIICLAGIILTMIVLKKAGALYIYSKGVFISVIVTLIAAIGLSQNYLYSLIPSFEDGIAVSNFIAYWIIGDDGWSVRLFQQYSEGSLLLAIILLVVYIIVHSVELAVGRKTVRR
;
A
#
# COMPACT_ATOMS: atom_id res chain seq x y z
N MET A 1 8.25 -5.28 -9.84
CA MET A 1 6.81 -5.50 -10.11
C MET A 1 5.92 -4.80 -9.09
N PHE A 2 6.11 -4.99 -7.77
CA PHE A 2 5.27 -4.40 -6.72
C PHE A 2 5.03 -2.88 -6.83
N ILE A 3 6.08 -2.07 -7.00
CA ILE A 3 5.94 -0.60 -7.16
C ILE A 3 5.09 -0.24 -8.38
N ILE A 4 5.22 -0.98 -9.48
CA ILE A 4 4.44 -0.77 -10.70
C ILE A 4 2.96 -1.11 -10.45
N ILE A 5 2.68 -2.18 -9.70
CA ILE A 5 1.31 -2.56 -9.31
C ILE A 5 0.70 -1.51 -8.38
N CYS A 6 1.46 -0.99 -7.41
CA CYS A 6 1.00 0.10 -6.55
C CYS A 6 0.69 1.37 -7.36
N LEU A 7 1.57 1.75 -8.30
CA LEU A 7 1.35 2.89 -9.19
C LEU A 7 0.16 2.69 -10.13
N ALA A 8 0.00 1.51 -10.70
CA ALA A 8 -1.16 1.16 -11.53
C ALA A 8 -2.46 1.19 -10.71
N GLY A 9 -2.42 0.69 -9.46
CA GLY A 9 -3.52 0.77 -8.50
C GLY A 9 -3.90 2.21 -8.20
N ILE A 10 -2.92 3.08 -7.90
CA ILE A 10 -3.13 4.52 -7.70
C ILE A 10 -3.88 5.13 -8.90
N ILE A 11 -3.38 4.88 -10.12
CA ILE A 11 -3.94 5.42 -11.37
C ILE A 11 -5.37 4.91 -11.59
N LEU A 12 -5.60 3.60 -11.46
CA LEU A 12 -6.92 2.98 -11.64
C LEU A 12 -7.94 3.57 -10.66
N THR A 13 -7.55 3.72 -9.39
CA THR A 13 -8.41 4.26 -8.34
C THR A 13 -8.79 5.70 -8.63
N MET A 14 -7.84 6.52 -9.10
CA MET A 14 -8.10 7.90 -9.54
C MET A 14 -9.07 7.96 -10.73
N ILE A 15 -8.93 7.05 -11.71
CA ILE A 15 -9.84 6.97 -12.88
C ILE A 15 -11.27 6.63 -12.44
N VAL A 16 -11.43 5.63 -11.56
CA VAL A 16 -12.74 5.21 -11.04
C VAL A 16 -13.40 6.34 -10.24
N LEU A 17 -12.66 6.97 -9.32
CA LEU A 17 -13.16 8.08 -8.50
C LEU A 17 -13.52 9.30 -9.35
N LYS A 18 -12.77 9.57 -10.42
CA LYS A 18 -13.08 10.64 -11.38
C LYS A 18 -14.37 10.37 -12.15
N LYS A 19 -14.60 9.13 -12.59
CA LYS A 19 -15.87 8.73 -13.23
C LYS A 19 -17.06 8.80 -12.26
N ALA A 20 -16.84 8.58 -10.98
CA ALA A 20 -17.88 8.61 -9.95
C ALA A 20 -18.29 10.03 -9.50
N GLY A 21 -17.66 11.10 -10.03
CA GLY A 21 -17.97 12.49 -9.66
C GLY A 21 -17.66 12.82 -8.19
N ALA A 22 -16.78 12.04 -7.55
CA ALA A 22 -16.47 12.22 -6.14
C ALA A 22 -15.78 13.56 -5.90
N LEU A 23 -16.12 14.24 -4.81
CA LEU A 23 -15.28 15.33 -4.28
C LEU A 23 -14.03 14.72 -3.61
N TYR A 24 -12.92 15.46 -3.67
CA TYR A 24 -11.63 15.08 -3.09
C TYR A 24 -10.97 13.83 -3.70
N ILE A 25 -10.96 13.74 -5.04
CA ILE A 25 -10.53 12.54 -5.80
C ILE A 25 -9.07 12.21 -5.53
N TYR A 26 -8.20 13.22 -5.51
CA TYR A 26 -6.77 13.00 -5.37
C TYR A 26 -6.44 12.53 -3.95
N SER A 27 -7.00 13.19 -2.94
CA SER A 27 -6.82 12.81 -1.54
C SER A 27 -7.34 11.39 -1.26
N LYS A 28 -8.52 11.04 -1.78
CA LYS A 28 -9.08 9.68 -1.64
C LYS A 28 -8.22 8.62 -2.35
N GLY A 29 -7.67 8.93 -3.52
CA GLY A 29 -6.77 8.05 -4.26
C GLY A 29 -5.48 7.74 -3.48
N VAL A 30 -4.86 8.77 -2.89
CA VAL A 30 -3.67 8.59 -2.04
C VAL A 30 -4.02 7.79 -0.77
N PHE A 31 -5.17 8.07 -0.14
CA PHE A 31 -5.60 7.34 1.05
C PHE A 31 -5.79 5.84 0.82
N ILE A 32 -6.46 5.46 -0.28
CA ILE A 32 -6.62 4.04 -0.65
C ILE A 32 -5.25 3.38 -0.86
N SER A 33 -4.31 4.13 -1.42
CA SER A 33 -2.95 3.62 -1.68
C SER A 33 -2.17 3.40 -0.39
N VAL A 34 -2.37 4.26 0.63
CA VAL A 34 -1.87 4.01 2.00
C VAL A 34 -2.42 2.70 2.53
N ILE A 35 -3.74 2.47 2.43
CA ILE A 35 -4.39 1.25 2.93
C ILE A 35 -3.82 -0.01 2.25
N VAL A 36 -3.73 -0.01 0.91
CA VAL A 36 -3.20 -1.16 0.16
C VAL A 36 -1.75 -1.45 0.55
N THR A 37 -0.94 -0.41 0.72
CA THR A 37 0.47 -0.54 1.12
C THR A 37 0.60 -1.07 2.55
N LEU A 38 -0.28 -0.65 3.46
CA LEU A 38 -0.33 -1.19 4.83
C LEU A 38 -0.76 -2.65 4.87
N ILE A 39 -1.75 -3.05 4.07
CA ILE A 39 -2.17 -4.45 3.96
C ILE A 39 -1.00 -5.31 3.47
N ALA A 40 -0.27 -4.83 2.47
CA ALA A 40 0.95 -5.50 1.98
C ALA A 40 2.00 -5.63 3.10
N ALA A 41 2.30 -4.54 3.81
CA ALA A 41 3.24 -4.53 4.93
C ALA A 41 2.85 -5.54 6.03
N ILE A 42 1.58 -5.55 6.44
CA ILE A 42 1.08 -6.47 7.46
C ILE A 42 1.21 -7.92 7.00
N GLY A 43 0.78 -8.22 5.77
CA GLY A 43 0.86 -9.57 5.22
C GLY A 43 2.30 -10.08 5.15
N LEU A 44 3.24 -9.25 4.70
CA LEU A 44 4.66 -9.59 4.63
C LEU A 44 5.29 -9.73 6.02
N SER A 45 4.91 -8.87 6.98
CA SER A 45 5.35 -8.96 8.37
C SER A 45 4.89 -10.26 9.06
N GLN A 46 3.65 -10.69 8.81
CA GLN A 46 3.15 -11.97 9.33
C GLN A 46 3.96 -13.15 8.80
N ASN A 47 4.27 -13.20 7.50
CA ASN A 47 5.11 -14.25 6.92
C ASN A 47 6.53 -14.26 7.51
N TYR A 48 7.11 -13.07 7.74
CA TYR A 48 8.38 -12.93 8.45
C TYR A 48 8.31 -13.50 9.87
N LEU A 49 7.30 -13.11 10.65
CA LEU A 49 7.13 -13.57 12.04
C LEU A 49 6.88 -15.08 12.13
N TYR A 50 6.04 -15.66 11.27
CA TYR A 50 5.81 -17.10 11.26
C TYR A 50 7.06 -17.88 10.86
N SER A 51 7.87 -17.35 9.94
CA SER A 51 9.13 -17.99 9.55
C SER A 51 10.22 -17.95 10.64
N LEU A 52 10.05 -17.14 11.69
CA LEU A 52 10.95 -17.11 12.85
C LEU A 52 10.58 -18.12 13.94
N ILE A 53 9.38 -18.70 13.90
CA ILE A 53 8.92 -19.65 14.90
C ILE A 53 9.31 -21.07 14.45
N PRO A 54 10.27 -21.74 15.12
CA PRO A 54 10.82 -23.03 14.67
C PRO A 54 9.83 -24.20 14.63
N SER A 55 8.59 -24.00 15.09
CA SER A 55 7.58 -25.05 15.31
C SER A 55 6.32 -24.89 14.45
N PHE A 56 6.21 -23.82 13.65
CA PHE A 56 5.00 -23.55 12.87
C PHE A 56 5.07 -24.18 11.47
N GLU A 57 6.22 -24.14 10.80
CA GLU A 57 6.49 -24.86 9.54
C GLU A 57 7.97 -25.27 9.48
N ASP A 58 8.28 -26.47 8.97
CA ASP A 58 9.65 -26.98 8.74
C ASP A 58 10.31 -26.29 7.52
N GLY A 59 10.28 -24.96 7.47
CA GLY A 59 10.73 -24.17 6.33
C GLY A 59 10.32 -22.69 6.35
N ILE A 60 10.22 -22.08 5.16
CA ILE A 60 9.78 -20.70 5.00
C ILE A 60 8.25 -20.66 5.03
N ALA A 61 7.68 -20.11 6.10
CA ALA A 61 6.24 -20.04 6.27
C ALA A 61 5.62 -18.99 5.33
N VAL A 62 5.01 -19.45 4.24
CA VAL A 62 4.23 -18.58 3.34
C VAL A 62 2.74 -18.85 3.52
N SER A 63 2.19 -18.08 4.45
CA SER A 63 0.85 -18.23 4.98
C SER A 63 -0.20 -17.38 4.25
N ASN A 64 0.19 -16.34 3.49
CA ASN A 64 -0.77 -15.37 2.96
C ASN A 64 -0.64 -15.14 1.44
N PHE A 65 -1.77 -15.15 0.72
CA PHE A 65 -1.92 -14.80 -0.71
C PHE A 65 -1.23 -13.48 -1.10
N ILE A 66 -1.14 -12.52 -0.16
CA ILE A 66 -0.42 -11.26 -0.36
C ILE A 66 1.05 -11.50 -0.71
N ALA A 67 1.72 -12.47 -0.08
CA ALA A 67 3.13 -12.79 -0.35
C ALA A 67 3.33 -13.29 -1.78
N TYR A 68 2.46 -14.21 -2.23
CA TYR A 68 2.45 -14.72 -3.60
C TYR A 68 2.24 -13.60 -4.62
N TRP A 69 1.35 -12.65 -4.33
CA TRP A 69 1.08 -11.51 -5.20
C TRP A 69 2.25 -10.52 -5.34
N ILE A 70 3.07 -10.38 -4.30
CA ILE A 70 4.14 -9.38 -4.25
C ILE A 70 5.48 -9.96 -4.72
N ILE A 71 5.82 -11.14 -4.22
CA ILE A 71 7.14 -11.76 -4.40
C ILE A 71 7.10 -12.80 -5.55
N GLY A 72 5.94 -13.42 -5.81
CA GLY A 72 5.79 -14.52 -6.77
C GLY A 72 5.98 -15.89 -6.12
N ASP A 73 6.07 -16.94 -6.94
CA ASP A 73 6.12 -18.33 -6.47
C ASP A 73 7.53 -18.82 -6.08
N ASP A 74 8.58 -18.09 -6.48
CA ASP A 74 9.97 -18.51 -6.31
C ASP A 74 10.79 -17.55 -5.43
N GLY A 75 11.88 -18.08 -4.84
CA GLY A 75 12.94 -17.27 -4.24
C GLY A 75 12.63 -16.68 -2.85
N TRP A 76 11.69 -17.28 -2.12
CA TRP A 76 11.35 -16.81 -0.79
C TRP A 76 12.52 -16.95 0.18
N SER A 77 12.60 -16.01 1.12
CA SER A 77 13.48 -16.12 2.27
C SER A 77 12.98 -15.20 3.38
N VAL A 78 13.32 -15.53 4.63
CA VAL A 78 13.01 -14.70 5.80
C VAL A 78 13.49 -13.26 5.61
N ARG A 79 14.70 -13.09 5.09
CA ARG A 79 15.29 -11.78 4.82
C ARG A 79 14.53 -11.00 3.76
N LEU A 80 13.99 -11.68 2.75
CA LEU A 80 13.19 -11.05 1.70
C LEU A 80 11.86 -10.54 2.27
N PHE A 81 11.17 -11.33 3.08
CA PHE A 81 9.95 -10.90 3.77
C PHE A 81 10.18 -9.68 4.65
N GLN A 82 11.29 -9.67 5.41
CA GLN A 82 11.68 -8.53 6.21
C GLN A 82 11.89 -7.28 5.33
N GLN A 83 12.70 -7.38 4.27
CA GLN A 83 12.99 -6.24 3.39
C GLN A 83 11.75 -5.66 2.72
N TYR A 84 10.87 -6.52 2.20
CA TYR A 84 9.63 -6.06 1.58
C TYR A 84 8.63 -5.49 2.60
N SER A 85 8.57 -6.05 3.81
CA SER A 85 7.74 -5.53 4.90
C SER A 85 8.19 -4.14 5.31
N GLU A 86 9.48 -3.96 5.62
CA GLU A 86 10.07 -2.68 6.02
C GLU A 86 9.95 -1.64 4.90
N GLY A 87 10.21 -2.02 3.65
CA GLY A 87 10.04 -1.16 2.49
C GLY A 87 8.58 -0.71 2.28
N SER A 88 7.63 -1.61 2.49
CA SER A 88 6.20 -1.30 2.42
C SER A 88 5.77 -0.37 3.55
N LEU A 89 6.27 -0.56 4.78
CA LEU A 89 6.01 0.36 5.89
C LEU A 89 6.55 1.76 5.61
N LEU A 90 7.80 1.87 5.12
CA LEU A 90 8.39 3.15 4.75
C LEU A 90 7.57 3.85 3.66
N LEU A 91 7.14 3.11 2.64
CA LEU A 91 6.30 3.64 1.58
C LEU A 91 4.93 4.11 2.11
N ALA A 92 4.32 3.37 3.03
CA ALA A 92 3.06 3.76 3.66
C ALA A 92 3.20 5.08 4.44
N ILE A 93 4.31 5.27 5.17
CA ILE A 93 4.62 6.53 5.87
C ILE A 93 4.74 7.70 4.87
N ILE A 94 5.49 7.50 3.78
CA ILE A 94 5.63 8.52 2.73
C ILE A 94 4.27 8.88 2.12
N LEU A 95 3.46 7.87 1.78
CA LEU A 95 2.13 8.07 1.22
C LEU A 95 1.19 8.79 2.21
N LEU A 96 1.33 8.57 3.51
CA LEU A 96 0.56 9.27 4.53
C LEU A 96 0.92 10.76 4.60
N VAL A 97 2.20 11.10 4.49
CA VAL A 97 2.64 12.51 4.38
C VAL A 97 2.08 13.15 3.10
N VAL A 98 2.18 12.44 1.96
CA VAL A 98 1.61 12.91 0.69
C VAL A 98 0.09 13.10 0.80
N TYR A 99 -0.61 12.20 1.48
CA TYR A 99 -2.05 12.31 1.72
C TYR A 99 -2.40 13.61 2.45
N ILE A 100 -1.68 13.95 3.53
CA ILE A 100 -1.91 15.19 4.30
C ILE A 100 -1.73 16.42 3.42
N ILE A 101 -0.68 16.45 2.61
CA ILE A 101 -0.38 17.57 1.70
C ILE A 101 -1.48 17.70 0.64
N VAL A 102 -1.80 16.61 -0.06
CA VAL A 102 -2.82 16.59 -1.13
C VAL A 102 -4.18 16.96 -0.57
N HIS A 103 -4.57 16.41 0.58
CA HIS A 103 -5.83 16.74 1.24
C HIS A 103 -5.93 18.22 1.60
N SER A 104 -4.85 18.79 2.16
CA SER A 104 -4.81 20.21 2.54
C SER A 104 -4.94 21.13 1.32
N VAL A 105 -4.25 20.81 0.22
CA VAL A 105 -4.33 21.56 -1.05
C VAL A 105 -5.72 21.45 -1.66
N GLU A 106 -6.29 20.25 -1.73
CA GLU A 106 -7.60 20.01 -2.32
C GLU A 106 -8.71 20.72 -1.53
N LEU A 107 -8.62 20.73 -0.19
CA LEU A 107 -9.47 21.54 0.69
C LEU A 107 -9.32 23.04 0.47
N ALA A 108 -8.09 23.53 0.26
CA ALA A 108 -7.85 24.96 0.02
C ALA A 108 -8.41 25.40 -1.33
N VAL A 109 -8.29 24.57 -2.37
CA VAL A 109 -8.86 24.83 -3.70
C VAL A 109 -10.39 24.79 -3.66
N GLY A 110 -10.98 23.76 -3.03
CA GLY A 110 -12.44 23.65 -2.89
C GLY A 110 -13.07 24.84 -2.16
N ARG A 111 -12.41 25.35 -1.10
CA ARG A 111 -12.86 26.56 -0.38
C ARG A 111 -12.82 27.83 -1.23
N LYS A 112 -11.91 27.95 -2.19
CA LYS A 112 -11.82 29.11 -3.09
C LYS A 112 -12.94 29.11 -4.15
N THR A 113 -13.35 27.93 -4.63
CA THR A 113 -14.41 27.81 -5.64
C THR A 113 -15.80 28.15 -5.10
N VAL A 114 -16.08 27.86 -3.82
CA VAL A 114 -17.38 28.16 -3.18
C VAL A 114 -17.54 29.64 -2.82
N ARG A 115 -16.44 30.41 -2.72
CA ARG A 115 -16.46 31.84 -2.39
C ARG A 115 -16.53 32.77 -3.61
N ARG A 116 -16.52 32.24 -4.83
CA ARG A 116 -16.74 32.99 -6.08
C ARG A 116 -18.15 32.76 -6.57
#